data_AF-A0A3D5CP11-F1
#
_entry.id   AF-A0A3D5CP11-F1
#
_cell.length_a   1.000
_cell.length_b   1.000
_cell.length_c   1.000
_cell.angle_alpha   90.00
_cell.angle_beta   90.00
_cell.angle_gamma   90.00
#
_symmetry.space_group_name_H-M   'P 1'
#
loop_
_entity.id
_entity.type
_entity.pdbx_description
1 polymer ?
#
loop_
_entity_poly.entity_id
_entity_poly.type
_entity_poly.pdbx_seq_one_letter_code
_entity_poly.pdbx_strand_id
1 'polypeptide(L)' 'MRTEQDSLGEKSLQTDCYFGIQTARAIENFPVSGLRPWRAFIWSMALIKRSAANVNHALGLLDKKKSKAIVQASSEVM' A
#
# COMPACT_ATOMS: atom_id res chain seq x y z
N MET A 1 10.79 -0.61 16.09
CA MET A 1 10.27 -1.77 15.34
C MET A 1 8.75 -1.81 15.46
N ARG A 2 8.03 -2.25 14.42
CA ARG A 2 6.56 -2.44 14.37
C ARG A 2 6.28 -3.92 14.07
N THR A 3 5.44 -4.57 14.86
CA THR A 3 4.99 -5.94 14.58
C THR A 3 3.73 -5.90 13.72
N GLU A 4 3.71 -6.70 12.66
CA GLU A 4 2.58 -6.87 11.75
C GLU A 4 2.17 -8.35 11.70
N GLN A 5 0.91 -8.63 11.39
CA GLN A 5 0.35 -9.98 11.34
C GLN A 5 -0.41 -10.20 10.03
N ASP A 6 -0.18 -11.36 9.40
CA ASP A 6 -1.02 -11.89 8.33
C ASP A 6 -1.46 -13.33 8.65
N SER A 7 -2.12 -13.99 7.70
CA SER A 7 -2.58 -15.38 7.87
C SER A 7 -1.44 -16.40 8.04
N LEU A 8 -0.19 -16.02 7.77
CA LEU A 8 1.00 -16.87 7.94
C LEU A 8 1.74 -16.58 9.25
N GLY A 9 1.22 -15.67 10.09
CA GLY A 9 1.78 -15.33 11.40
C GLY A 9 2.29 -13.90 11.49
N GLU A 10 3.16 -13.66 12.48
CA GLU A 10 3.67 -12.33 12.83
C GLU A 10 5.08 -12.08 12.29
N LYS A 11 5.42 -10.81 12.07
CA LYS A 11 6.77 -10.38 11.70
C LYS A 11 7.07 -8.97 12.21
N SER A 12 8.29 -8.75 12.69
CA SER A 12 8.78 -7.41 13.05
C SER A 12 9.37 -6.69 11.84
N LEU A 13 8.94 -5.46 11.63
CA LEU A 13 9.39 -4.56 10.56
C LEU A 13 10.04 -3.30 11.16
N GLN A 14 10.88 -2.65 10.36
CA GLN A 14 11.44 -1.34 10.71
C GLN A 14 10.33 -0.28 10.72
N THR A 15 10.48 0.75 11.56
CA THR A 15 9.44 1.78 11.77
C THR A 15 9.45 2.88 10.72
N ASP A 16 10.54 3.00 9.96
CA ASP A 16 10.73 3.96 8.88
C ASP A 16 10.17 3.48 7.53
N CYS A 17 9.73 2.23 7.43
CA CYS A 17 9.09 1.68 6.24
C CYS A 17 7.56 1.74 6.32
N TYR A 18 6.92 2.16 5.23
CA TYR A 18 5.46 2.24 5.14
C TYR A 18 4.79 0.91 4.73
N PHE A 19 5.54 -0.02 4.12
CA PHE A 19 4.97 -1.29 3.66
C PHE A 19 4.65 -2.24 4.82
N GLY A 20 3.75 -3.20 4.59
CA GLY A 20 3.35 -4.19 5.59
C GLY A 20 4.03 -5.54 5.44
N ILE A 21 3.60 -6.51 6.25
CA ILE A 21 4.17 -7.88 6.31
C ILE A 21 4.17 -8.60 4.95
N GLN A 22 3.13 -8.42 4.14
CA GLN A 22 3.02 -9.07 2.83
C GLN A 22 4.14 -8.62 1.88
N THR A 23 4.50 -7.33 1.90
CA THR A 23 5.61 -6.81 1.09
C THR A 23 6.96 -7.30 1.62
N ALA A 24 7.13 -7.36 2.94
CA ALA A 24 8.35 -7.90 3.55
C ALA A 24 8.57 -9.36 3.14
N ARG A 25 7.52 -10.19 3.16
CA ARG A 25 7.59 -11.57 2.68
C ARG A 25 7.90 -11.64 1.19
N ALA A 26 7.33 -10.76 0.36
CA ALA A 26 7.64 -10.74 -1.07
C ALA A 26 9.12 -10.42 -1.34
N ILE A 27 9.73 -9.50 -0.56
CA ILE A 27 11.16 -9.19 -0.67
C ILE A 27 12.02 -10.43 -0.35
N GLU A 28 11.65 -11.20 0.67
CA GLU A 28 12.37 -12.41 1.10
C GLU A 28 12.17 -13.59 0.15
N ASN A 29 10.96 -13.74 -0.39
CA ASN A 29 10.58 -14.90 -1.20
C ASN A 29 11.02 -14.77 -2.67
N PHE A 30 11.19 -13.55 -3.19
CA PHE A 30 11.45 -13.32 -4.61
C PHE A 30 12.76 -12.55 -4.94
N PRO A 31 13.92 -12.92 -4.38
CA PRO A 31 15.22 -12.32 -4.75
C PRO A 31 15.74 -12.91 -6.07
N VAL A 32 15.04 -12.67 -7.18
CA VAL A 32 15.35 -13.32 -8.47
C VAL A 32 16.31 -12.48 -9.33
N SER A 33 15.91 -11.28 -9.77
CA SER A 33 16.66 -10.48 -10.75
C SER A 33 17.13 -9.12 -10.22
N GLY A 34 16.64 -8.69 -9.06
CA GLY A 34 16.87 -7.34 -8.53
C GLY A 34 16.14 -6.22 -9.28
N LEU A 35 15.43 -6.52 -10.37
CA LEU A 35 14.63 -5.54 -11.11
C LEU A 35 13.44 -5.08 -10.25
N ARG A 36 13.16 -3.78 -10.30
CA ARG A 36 12.03 -3.15 -9.60
C ARG A 36 10.95 -2.72 -10.60
N PRO A 37 9.67 -2.63 -10.19
CA PRO A 37 8.63 -2.08 -11.04
C PRO A 37 8.98 -0.67 -11.51
N TRP A 38 8.65 -0.37 -12.76
CA TRP A 38 8.81 0.97 -13.32
C TRP A 38 7.96 1.99 -12.54
N ARG A 39 8.44 3.24 -12.47
CA ARG A 39 7.73 4.32 -11.76
C ARG A 39 6.28 4.49 -12.24
N ALA A 40 6.04 4.35 -13.54
CA ALA A 40 4.71 4.41 -14.12
C ALA A 40 3.75 3.34 -13.57
N PHE A 41 4.25 2.13 -13.27
CA PHE A 41 3.46 1.07 -12.64
C PHE A 41 3.08 1.43 -11.19
N ILE A 42 4.01 2.03 -10.43
CA ILE A 42 3.74 2.48 -9.06
C ILE A 42 2.69 3.59 -9.06
N TRP A 43 2.83 4.57 -9.96
CA TRP A 43 1.89 5.67 -10.11
C TRP A 43 0.49 5.21 -10.56
N SER A 44 0.40 4.24 -11.48
CA SER A 44 -0.90 3.71 -11.90
C SER A 44 -1.64 3.04 -10.74
N MET A 45 -0.93 2.29 -9.89
CA MET A 45 -1.51 1.69 -8.68
C MET A 45 -2.03 2.75 -7.70
N ALA A 46 -1.26 3.82 -7.48
CA ALA A 46 -1.69 4.94 -6.64
C ALA A 46 -2.92 5.65 -7.20
N LEU A 47 -2.95 5.89 -8.52
CA LEU A 47 -4.11 6.48 -9.21
C LEU A 47 -5.38 5.62 -9.06
N ILE A 48 -5.25 4.30 -9.21
CA ILE A 48 -6.35 3.34 -9.01
C ILE A 48 -6.89 3.46 -7.57
N LYS A 49 -6.01 3.47 -6.57
CA LYS A 49 -6.43 3.58 -5.15
C LYS A 49 -7.09 4.92 -4.84
N ARG A 50 -6.56 6.03 -5.36
CA ARG A 50 -7.17 7.35 -5.23
C ARG A 50 -8.57 7.38 -5.84
N SER A 51 -8.72 6.84 -7.05
CA SER A 51 -9.99 6.81 -7.77
C SER A 51 -11.02 5.94 -7.06
N ALA A 52 -10.62 4.75 -6.60
CA ALA A 52 -11.47 3.86 -5.83
C ALA A 52 -11.96 4.50 -4.52
N ALA A 53 -11.08 5.22 -3.80
CA ALA A 53 -11.46 5.92 -2.57
C ALA A 53 -12.49 7.04 -2.81
N ASN A 54 -12.38 7.76 -3.94
CA ASN A 54 -13.35 8.78 -4.33
C ASN A 54 -14.71 8.15 -4.68
N VAL A 55 -14.72 7.12 -5.52
CA VAL A 55 -15.96 6.45 -5.95
C VAL A 55 -16.65 5.77 -4.77
N ASN A 56 -15.92 5.03 -3.93
CA ASN A 56 -16.49 4.38 -2.76
C ASN A 56 -17.08 5.39 -1.77
N HIS A 57 -16.46 6.56 -1.62
CA HIS A 57 -17.05 7.62 -0.80
C HIS A 57 -18.33 8.19 -1.41
N ALA A 58 -18.34 8.47 -2.71
CA ALA A 58 -19.51 8.97 -3.42
C ALA A 58 -20.71 8.00 -3.35
N LEU A 59 -20.44 6.69 -3.33
CA LEU A 59 -21.45 5.64 -3.16
C LEU A 59 -21.84 5.36 -1.70
N GLY A 60 -21.26 6.08 -0.72
CA GLY A 60 -21.51 5.86 0.71
C GLY A 60 -20.88 4.59 1.29
N LEU A 61 -20.02 3.90 0.53
CA LEU A 61 -19.33 2.66 0.93
C LEU A 61 -18.06 2.92 1.76
N LEU A 62 -17.59 4.17 1.80
CA LEU A 62 -16.40 4.57 2.54
C LEU A 62 -16.63 5.91 3.25
N ASP A 63 -16.27 5.95 4.54
CA ASP A 63 -16.39 7.17 5.33
C ASP A 63 -15.45 8.28 4.81
N LYS A 64 -15.88 9.53 5.00
CA LYS A 64 -15.19 10.71 4.48
C LYS A 64 -13.76 10.85 5.01
N LYS A 65 -13.51 10.46 6.27
CA LYS A 65 -12.18 10.61 6.89
C LYS A 65 -11.19 9.64 6.25
N LYS A 66 -11.56 8.36 6.11
CA LYS A 66 -10.75 7.35 5.41
C LYS A 66 -10.57 7.68 3.95
N SER A 67 -11.62 8.09 3.25
CA SER A 67 -11.53 8.48 1.84
C SER A 67 -10.49 9.60 1.63
N LYS A 68 -10.57 10.68 2.42
CA LYS A 68 -9.60 11.78 2.37
C LYS A 68 -8.16 11.31 2.66
N ALA A 69 -7.98 10.48 3.68
CA ALA A 69 -6.65 9.96 4.03
C ALA A 69 -6.04 9.12 2.90
N ILE A 70 -6.83 8.23 2.29
CA ILE A 70 -6.37 7.39 1.17
C ILE A 70 -6.06 8.25 -0.06
N VAL A 71 -6.89 9.25 -0.36
CA VAL A 71 -6.68 10.17 -1.48
C VAL A 71 -5.38 10.97 -1.32
N GLN A 72 -5.13 11.47 -0.10
CA GLN A 72 -3.91 12.21 0.23
C GLN A 72 -2.68 11.32 0.08
N ALA A 73 -2.64 10.17 0.77
CA ALA A 73 -1.50 9.25 0.71
C ALA A 73 -1.24 8.75 -0.72
N SER A 74 -2.29 8.45 -1.48
CA SER A 74 -2.15 8.05 -2.90
C SER A 74 -1.57 9.17 -3.76
N SER A 75 -1.87 10.43 -3.44
CA SER A 75 -1.33 11.58 -4.19
C SER A 75 0.13 11.86 -3.84
N GLU A 76 0.57 11.57 -2.61
CA GLU A 76 1.98 11.67 -2.20
C GLU A 76 2.88 10.60 -2.83
N VAL A 77 2.32 9.44 -3.21
CA VAL A 77 3.05 8.38 -3.92
C VAL A 77 3.35 8.77 -5.38
N MET A 78 2.50 9.61 -5.98
CA MET A 78 2.67 10.10 -7.35
C MET A 78 3.69 11.21 -7.41
#